data_AF-A0A139RB66-F1
#
_entry.id   AF-A0A139RB66-F1
#
_cell.length_a   1.000
_cell.length_b   1.000
_cell.length_c   1.000
_cell.angle_alpha   90.00
_cell.angle_beta   90.00
_cell.angle_gamma   90.00
#
_symmetry.space_group_name_H-M   'P 1'
#
loop_
_entity.id
_entity.type
_entity.pdbx_description
1 polymer ?
#
loop_
_entity_poly.entity_id
_entity_poly.type
_entity_poly.pdbx_seq_one_letter_code
_entity_poly.pdbx_strand_id
1 'polypeptide(L)' 'MKGLREGSKDKYEMWFKSESRGKFVHITYAAVHDEEGEFQGVLEYVQDIQPYREIDTDYFRGLE' A
#
# COMPACT_ATOMS: atom_id res chain seq x y z
N MET A 1 -12.49 4.10 6.96
CA MET A 1 -11.82 3.95 8.27
C MET A 1 -12.62 3.15 9.28
N LYS A 2 -13.91 3.44 9.54
CA LYS A 2 -14.73 2.71 10.53
C LYS A 2 -14.63 1.17 10.40
N GLY A 3 -14.70 0.64 9.17
CA GLY A 3 -14.55 -0.81 8.94
C GLY A 3 -13.20 -1.41 9.31
N LEU A 4 -12.11 -0.62 9.34
CA LEU A 4 -10.80 -1.08 9.83
C LEU A 4 -10.83 -1.29 11.33
N ARG A 5 -11.44 -0.36 12.07
CA ARG A 5 -11.55 -0.43 13.53
C ARG A 5 -12.48 -1.55 13.97
N GLU A 6 -13.54 -1.82 13.21
CA GLU A 6 -14.53 -2.85 13.54
C GLU A 6 -14.15 -4.24 13.01
N GLY A 7 -13.00 -4.39 12.34
CA GLY A 7 -12.57 -5.65 11.74
C GLY A 7 -13.44 -6.14 10.57
N SER A 8 -14.37 -5.32 10.06
CA SER A 8 -15.17 -5.67 8.88
C SER A 8 -14.42 -5.48 7.57
N LYS A 9 -13.23 -4.86 7.62
CA LYS A 9 -12.33 -4.71 6.48
C LYS A 9 -10.88 -4.59 6.96
N ASP A 10 -9.94 -5.24 6.27
CA ASP A 10 -8.52 -5.18 6.66
C ASP A 10 -7.78 -4.00 6.04
N LYS A 11 -8.22 -3.51 4.88
CA LYS A 11 -7.57 -2.40 4.18
C LYS A 11 -8.50 -1.54 3.32
N TYR A 12 -8.08 -0.31 3.08
CA TYR A 12 -8.57 0.54 1.99
C TYR A 12 -7.39 0.93 1.09
N GLU A 13 -7.63 0.94 -0.22
CA GLU A 13 -6.61 1.21 -1.22
C GLU A 13 -7.14 2.27 -2.19
N MET A 14 -6.25 3.18 -2.59
CA MET A 14 -6.50 4.19 -3.60
C MET A 14 -5.21 4.49 -4.36
N TRP A 15 -5.34 4.92 -5.60
CA TRP A 15 -4.20 5.27 -6.42
C TRP A 15 -4.49 6.45 -7.33
N PHE A 16 -3.46 7.20 -7.68
CA PHE A 16 -3.54 8.26 -8.66
C PHE A 16 -2.20 8.48 -9.34
N LYS A 17 -2.25 8.96 -10.59
CA LYS A 17 -1.07 9.42 -11.30
C LYS A 17 -0.75 10.86 -10.88
N SER A 18 0.44 11.08 -10.34
CA SER A 18 0.95 12.40 -9.99
C SER A 18 1.82 12.91 -11.15
N GLU A 19 1.17 13.54 -12.15
CA GLU A 19 1.85 14.04 -13.36
C GLU A 19 3.01 14.98 -13.03
N SER A 20 2.84 15.89 -12.07
CA SER A 20 3.87 16.86 -11.67
C SER A 20 5.12 16.24 -11.04
N ARG A 21 5.02 15.00 -10.53
CA ARG A 21 6.13 14.27 -9.91
C ARG A 21 6.61 13.08 -10.72
N GLY A 22 5.95 12.77 -11.85
CA GLY A 22 6.23 11.58 -12.64
C GLY A 22 6.00 10.27 -11.88
N LYS A 23 5.07 10.25 -10.92
CA LYS A 23 4.84 9.09 -10.03
C LYS A 23 3.46 8.47 -10.27
N PHE A 24 3.38 7.16 -10.05
CA PHE A 24 2.09 6.49 -9.91
C PHE A 24 1.93 6.10 -8.44
N VAL A 25 1.17 6.90 -7.71
CA VAL A 25 1.06 6.80 -6.25
C VAL A 25 0.00 5.76 -5.91
N HIS A 26 0.38 4.78 -5.09
CA HIS A 26 -0.53 3.84 -4.46
C HIS A 26 -0.52 4.09 -2.95
N ILE A 27 -1.70 4.29 -2.36
CA ILE A 27 -1.89 4.52 -0.93
C ILE A 27 -2.68 3.35 -0.37
N THR A 28 -2.20 2.80 0.75
CA THR A 28 -2.92 1.79 1.50
C THR A 28 -3.06 2.22 2.96
N TYR A 29 -4.28 2.07 3.46
CA TYR A 29 -4.62 2.13 4.88
C TYR A 29 -4.91 0.72 5.36
N ALA A 30 -4.05 0.15 6.19
CA ALA A 30 -4.20 -1.20 6.74
C ALA A 30 -4.53 -1.16 8.24
N ALA A 31 -5.47 -2.00 8.68
CA ALA A 31 -5.72 -2.20 10.11
C ALA A 31 -4.52 -2.94 10.74
N VAL A 32 -4.06 -2.45 11.89
CA VAL A 32 -3.02 -3.11 12.68
C VAL A 32 -3.69 -3.71 13.91
N HIS A 33 -3.46 -5.00 14.12
CA HIS A 33 -3.93 -5.74 15.28
C HIS A 33 -2.72 -6.33 16.02
N ASP A 34 -2.84 -6.52 17.33
CA ASP A 34 -1.83 -7.24 18.10
C ASP A 34 -2.02 -8.77 17.97
N GLU A 35 -1.24 -9.54 18.73
CA GLU A 35 -1.28 -11.00 18.70
C GLU A 35 -2.60 -11.57 19.24
N GLU A 36 -3.32 -10.82 20.06
CA GLU A 36 -4.63 -11.20 20.60
C GLU A 36 -5.79 -10.81 19.65
N GLY A 37 -5.47 -10.11 18.55
CA GLY A 37 -6.44 -9.65 17.55
C GLY A 37 -7.06 -8.30 17.88
N GLU A 38 -6.57 -7.60 18.91
CA GLU A 38 -7.11 -6.31 19.32
C GLU A 38 -6.59 -5.19 18.42
N PHE A 39 -7.49 -4.29 18.02
CA PHE A 39 -7.19 -3.21 17.08
C PHE A 39 -6.25 -2.16 17.71
N GLN A 40 -5.05 -2.03 17.14
CA GLN A 40 -4.00 -1.12 17.60
C GLN A 40 -3.97 0.21 16.83
N GLY A 41 -4.55 0.27 15.63
CA GLY A 41 -4.56 1.48 14.82
C GLY A 41 -4.59 1.22 13.33
N VAL A 42 -4.29 2.27 12.56
CA VAL A 42 -4.21 2.19 11.09
C VAL A 42 -2.80 2.56 10.65
N LEU A 43 -2.18 1.69 9.87
CA LEU A 43 -0.94 1.98 9.17
C LEU A 43 -1.27 2.54 7.79
N GLU A 44 -0.89 3.79 7.55
CA GLU A 44 -0.87 4.37 6.21
C GLU A 44 0.52 4.19 5.60
N TYR A 45 0.58 3.64 4.40
CA TYR A 45 1.79 3.64 3.60
C TYR A 45 1.51 4.05 2.15
N VAL A 46 2.45 4.83 1.61
CA VAL A 46 2.37 5.42 0.28
C VAL A 46 3.57 4.94 -0.52
N GLN A 47 3.31 4.36 -1.68
CA GLN A 47 4.34 3.86 -2.58
C GLN A 47 4.23 4.53 -3.94
N ASP A 48 5.39 4.82 -4.53
CA ASP A 48 5.48 5.07 -5.95
C ASP A 48 5.64 3.73 -6.66
N ILE A 49 4.60 3.30 -7.36
CA ILE A 49 4.59 2.04 -8.11
C ILE A 49 4.85 2.25 -9.60
N GLN A 50 5.20 3.47 -10.04
CA GLN A 50 5.61 3.72 -11.43
C GLN A 50 6.72 2.75 -11.87
N PRO A 51 7.78 2.49 -11.07
CA PRO A 51 8.83 1.54 -11.47
C PRO A 51 8.30 0.13 -11.72
N TYR A 52 7.30 -0.33 -10.96
CA TYR A 52 6.71 -1.65 -11.18
C TYR A 52 5.88 -1.73 -12.46
N ARG A 53 5.26 -0.62 -12.87
CA ARG A 53 4.49 -0.54 -14.11
C ARG A 53 5.37 -0.53 -15.36
N GLU A 54 6.64 -0.18 -15.22
CA GLU A 54 7.63 -0.11 -16.28
C GLU A 54 8.41 -1.41 -16.46
N ILE A 55 8.20 -2.40 -15.58
CA ILE A 55 8.84 -3.72 -15.71
C ILE A 55 8.32 -4.40 -16.98
N ASP A 56 9.22 -4.66 -17.92
CA ASP A 56 9.00 -5.38 -19.16
C ASP A 56 9.90 -6.63 -19.31
N THR A 57 10.68 -6.93 -18.27
CA THR A 57 11.60 -8.08 -18.20
C THR A 57 11.07 -9.19 -17.30
N ASP A 58 11.41 -10.45 -17.60
CA ASP A 58 10.94 -11.62 -16.85
C ASP A 58 11.56 -11.79 -15.44
N TYR A 59 12.73 -11.19 -15.17
CA TYR A 59 13.39 -11.29 -13.86
C TYR A 59 14.33 -10.11 -13.58
N PHE A 60 14.35 -9.68 -12.32
CA PHE A 60 15.33 -8.73 -11.77
C PHE A 60 15.91 -9.34 -10.49
N ARG A 61 17.24 -9.49 -10.40
CA ARG A 61 17.89 -10.12 -9.24
C ARG A 61 18.73 -9.18 -8.39
N GLY A 62 19.01 -7.95 -8.85
CA GLY A 62 19.73 -6.95 -8.06
C GLY A 62 21.04 -7.44 -7.44
N LEU A 63 21.67 -8.47 -8.01
CA LEU A 63 22.96 -9.01 -7.58
C LEU A 63 24.05 -8.26 -8.35
N GLU A 64 24.56 -7.19 -7.75
CA GLU A 64 25.93 -6.71 -7.99
C GLU A 64 26.81 -7.07 -6.79
#